data_AF-A0AAW0P860-F1
#
_entry.id   AF-A0AAW0P860-F1
#
_cell.length_a   1.000
_cell.length_b   1.000
_cell.length_c   1.000
_cell.angle_alpha   90.00
_cell.angle_beta   90.00
_cell.angle_gamma   90.00
#
_symmetry.space_group_name_H-M   'P 1'
#
loop_
_entity.id
_entity.type
_entity.pdbx_description
1 polymer ?
#
loop_
_entity_poly.entity_id
_entity_poly.type
_entity_poly.pdbx_seq_one_letter_code
_entity_poly.pdbx_strand_id
1 'polypeptide(L)'
;MDEKEDDLGTFDPNIPEEGPSAPPPGWLDNIHGYQGHIGDDNPLYPPPPAYNPQPEQDRNTLVPNVRVPTVSEDVAREALVKFAESKWRYSAKPARNLTFKDLKAITVYRYRLETYTETRTSAWQFEPFHGQAVDGPQFGASPPPWDIQVALPQRFTDMVVKVRVPHSSFVKNCHTCHGCGRTRCRACFGRGMKRCTFCHGHGRSRNKRCSSCGGRGRKRCISCHGHGFKTCTVCNGNQNLMHFIELTITWKNNIDNTFRTVNLNFLTRSLTK
;
A
#
# COMPACT_ATOMS: atom_id res chain seq x y z
N MET A 1 -7.73 -0.19 65.27
CA MET A 1 -7.16 0.50 64.09
C MET A 1 -8.10 0.17 62.97
N ASP A 2 -9.05 1.06 62.71
CA ASP A 2 -10.08 0.82 61.70
C ASP A 2 -9.42 0.92 60.32
N GLU A 3 -9.28 -0.23 59.67
CA GLU A 3 -9.05 -0.32 58.24
C GLU A 3 -10.26 0.34 57.57
N LYS A 4 -10.16 1.64 57.31
CA LYS A 4 -11.04 2.29 56.33
C LYS A 4 -10.76 1.59 55.01
N GLU A 5 -11.60 0.61 54.69
CA GLU A 5 -11.82 0.15 53.33
C GLU A 5 -11.86 1.39 52.45
N ASP A 6 -10.83 1.53 51.62
CA ASP A 6 -10.79 2.53 50.57
C ASP A 6 -12.11 2.39 49.82
N ASP A 7 -13.00 3.37 49.92
CA ASP A 7 -14.16 3.52 49.05
C ASP A 7 -13.61 3.66 47.62
N LEU A 8 -13.37 2.51 47.00
CA LEU A 8 -12.88 2.35 45.65
C LEU A 8 -14.03 2.81 44.77
N GLY A 9 -14.10 4.12 44.52
CA GLY A 9 -15.09 4.75 43.65
C GLY A 9 -15.45 3.82 42.51
N THR A 10 -16.74 3.48 42.48
CA THR A 10 -17.29 2.29 41.83
C THR A 10 -16.81 2.23 40.39
N PHE A 11 -16.00 1.22 40.11
CA PHE A 11 -15.55 0.93 38.77
C PHE A 11 -16.77 0.53 37.92
N ASP A 12 -16.98 1.16 36.76
CA ASP A 12 -18.00 0.73 35.82
C ASP A 12 -17.48 -0.48 35.02
N PRO A 13 -17.98 -1.70 35.30
CA PRO A 13 -17.51 -2.90 34.63
C PRO A 13 -17.87 -2.94 33.14
N ASN A 14 -18.81 -2.10 32.70
CA ASN A 14 -19.30 -2.09 31.32
C ASN A 14 -18.38 -1.32 30.36
N ILE A 15 -17.40 -0.55 30.87
CA ILE A 15 -16.44 0.17 30.03
C ILE A 15 -15.20 -0.71 29.83
N PRO A 16 -14.97 -1.22 28.60
CA PRO A 16 -13.85 -2.11 28.33
C PRO A 16 -12.52 -1.37 28.38
N GLU A 17 -11.44 -2.11 28.57
CA GLU A 17 -10.10 -1.57 28.33
C GLU A 17 -9.90 -1.32 26.84
N GLU A 18 -9.02 -0.38 26.52
CA GLU A 18 -8.62 -0.15 25.13
C GLU A 18 -7.90 -1.39 24.61
N GLY A 19 -8.60 -2.18 23.78
CA GLY A 19 -8.10 -3.38 23.11
C GLY A 19 -7.37 -3.09 21.80
N PRO A 20 -6.99 -4.13 21.03
CA PRO A 20 -6.40 -3.96 19.71
C PRO A 20 -7.32 -3.17 18.76
N SER A 21 -6.72 -2.40 17.86
CA SER A 21 -7.42 -1.62 16.84
C SER A 21 -7.85 -2.47 15.64
N ALA A 22 -7.28 -3.66 15.47
CA ALA A 22 -7.69 -4.62 14.45
C ALA A 22 -8.86 -5.48 14.94
N PRO A 23 -9.82 -5.83 14.08
CA PRO A 23 -10.84 -6.81 14.40
C PRO A 23 -10.18 -8.18 14.64
N PRO A 24 -10.72 -9.00 15.56
CA PRO A 24 -10.13 -10.31 15.85
C PRO A 24 -10.36 -11.30 14.70
N PRO A 25 -9.54 -12.36 14.60
CA PRO A 25 -9.65 -13.37 13.55
C PRO A 25 -11.05 -14.02 13.51
N GLY A 26 -11.59 -14.21 12.30
CA GLY A 26 -12.90 -14.84 12.10
C GLY A 26 -14.12 -13.95 12.42
N TRP A 27 -13.92 -12.69 12.81
CA TRP A 27 -15.02 -11.74 13.07
C TRP A 27 -15.66 -11.22 11.78
N LEU A 28 -14.91 -11.16 10.69
CA LEU A 28 -15.36 -10.65 9.39
C LEU A 28 -15.80 -11.81 8.50
N ASP A 29 -16.75 -11.51 7.61
CA ASP A 29 -17.41 -12.53 6.80
C ASP A 29 -16.48 -13.01 5.67
N ASN A 30 -16.58 -14.29 5.31
CA ASN A 30 -15.83 -14.86 4.19
C ASN A 30 -16.60 -14.63 2.88
N ILE A 31 -16.17 -13.64 2.09
CA ILE A 31 -16.77 -13.33 0.79
C ILE A 31 -16.00 -14.07 -0.31
N HIS A 32 -16.72 -14.81 -1.15
CA HIS A 32 -16.13 -15.57 -2.25
C HIS A 32 -15.37 -14.67 -3.22
N GLY A 33 -14.13 -15.05 -3.58
CA GLY A 33 -13.25 -14.26 -4.44
C GLY A 33 -12.40 -13.23 -3.69
N TYR A 34 -12.68 -12.99 -2.40
CA TYR A 34 -11.95 -12.05 -1.55
C TYR A 34 -11.37 -12.72 -0.29
N GLN A 35 -11.20 -14.05 -0.32
CA GLN A 35 -10.58 -14.76 0.77
C GLN A 35 -9.09 -14.37 0.87
N GLY A 36 -8.78 -13.35 1.67
CA GLY A 36 -7.42 -13.04 2.12
C GLY A 36 -7.02 -14.03 3.22
N HIS A 37 -5.85 -14.65 3.09
CA HIS A 37 -5.36 -15.59 4.11
C HIS A 37 -5.20 -14.86 5.44
N ILE A 38 -5.82 -15.40 6.48
CA ILE A 38 -5.54 -15.04 7.87
C ILE A 38 -4.10 -15.51 8.13
N GLY A 39 -3.12 -14.60 8.09
CA GLY A 39 -1.84 -14.78 8.79
C GLY A 39 -0.54 -14.98 7.98
N ASP A 40 -0.46 -14.70 6.68
CA ASP A 40 0.83 -14.66 5.95
C ASP A 40 1.04 -13.32 5.25
N ASP A 41 2.23 -12.74 5.40
CA ASP A 41 2.65 -11.40 4.93
C ASP A 41 2.69 -11.24 3.38
N ASN A 42 2.11 -12.16 2.61
CA ASN A 42 2.13 -12.14 1.16
C ASN A 42 0.74 -11.82 0.59
N PRO A 43 0.57 -10.73 -0.18
CA PRO A 43 -0.72 -10.39 -0.78
C PRO A 43 -1.21 -11.53 -1.69
N LEU A 44 -2.40 -12.06 -1.43
CA LEU A 44 -3.05 -12.98 -2.35
C LEU A 44 -3.54 -12.21 -3.57
N TYR A 45 -3.03 -12.59 -4.73
CA TYR A 45 -3.48 -12.08 -6.02
C TYR A 45 -4.57 -13.01 -6.56
N PRO A 46 -5.79 -12.52 -6.83
CA PRO A 46 -6.83 -13.33 -7.44
C PRO A 46 -6.41 -13.69 -8.87
N PRO A 47 -6.63 -14.94 -9.32
CA PRO A 47 -6.21 -15.37 -10.65
C PRO A 47 -6.90 -14.51 -11.72
N PRO A 48 -6.16 -13.96 -12.70
CA PRO A 48 -6.76 -13.23 -13.80
C PRO A 48 -7.66 -14.14 -14.63
N PRO A 49 -8.64 -13.57 -15.36
CA PRO A 49 -9.46 -14.33 -16.29
C PRO A 49 -8.56 -15.04 -17.33
N ALA A 50 -9.02 -16.19 -17.83
CA ALA A 50 -8.28 -16.95 -18.82
C ALA A 50 -7.94 -16.08 -20.04
N TYR A 51 -6.65 -16.02 -20.39
CA TYR A 51 -6.20 -15.27 -21.55
C TYR A 51 -6.77 -15.90 -22.81
N ASN A 52 -7.64 -15.18 -23.51
CA ASN A 52 -8.16 -15.60 -24.80
C ASN A 52 -7.50 -14.70 -25.87
N PRO A 53 -6.50 -15.20 -26.62
CA PRO A 53 -5.75 -14.38 -27.57
C PRO A 53 -6.71 -13.81 -28.61
N GLN A 54 -6.91 -12.51 -28.60
CA GLN A 54 -7.52 -11.83 -29.74
C GLN A 54 -6.48 -11.79 -30.87
N PRO A 55 -6.90 -11.94 -32.14
CA PRO A 55 -5.98 -11.80 -33.26
C PRO A 55 -5.31 -10.43 -33.21
N GLU A 56 -3.99 -10.42 -33.02
CA GLU A 56 -3.18 -9.20 -32.97
C GLU A 56 -3.31 -8.46 -34.31
N GLN A 57 -4.18 -7.45 -34.37
CA GLN A 57 -4.29 -6.53 -35.51
C GLN A 57 -3.23 -5.43 -35.49
N ASP A 58 -2.18 -5.57 -34.67
CA ASP A 58 -1.20 -4.52 -34.46
C ASP A 58 -0.27 -4.38 -35.68
N ARG A 59 -0.73 -3.57 -36.65
CA ARG A 59 0.02 -3.15 -37.85
C ARG A 59 1.34 -2.42 -37.54
N ASN A 60 1.65 -2.19 -36.27
CA ASN A 60 2.88 -1.56 -35.79
C ASN A 60 4.07 -2.52 -35.68
N THR A 61 3.89 -3.82 -35.95
CA THR A 61 4.99 -4.79 -36.08
C THR A 61 5.79 -4.65 -37.39
N LEU A 62 5.36 -3.78 -38.31
CA LEU A 62 6.13 -3.48 -39.50
C LEU A 62 7.37 -2.67 -39.12
N VAL A 63 8.54 -3.29 -39.25
CA VAL A 63 9.82 -2.59 -39.20
C VAL A 63 9.76 -1.46 -40.24
N PRO A 64 9.91 -0.18 -39.86
CA PRO A 64 9.91 0.91 -40.81
C PRO A 64 10.96 0.63 -41.88
N ASN A 65 10.65 0.91 -43.14
CA ASN A 65 11.64 0.78 -44.21
C ASN A 65 12.68 1.92 -44.05
N VAL A 66 13.67 1.70 -43.18
CA VAL A 66 14.71 2.68 -42.88
C VAL A 66 15.74 2.62 -44.01
N ARG A 67 15.85 3.70 -44.79
CA ARG A 67 16.98 3.88 -45.70
C ARG A 67 18.24 4.04 -44.86
N VAL A 68 19.10 3.03 -44.85
CA VAL A 68 20.40 3.08 -44.17
C VAL A 68 21.25 4.15 -44.88
N PRO A 69 21.71 5.21 -44.19
CA PRO A 69 22.60 6.19 -44.79
C PRO A 69 23.90 5.51 -45.21
N THR A 70 24.30 5.69 -46.46
CA THR A 70 25.64 5.32 -46.92
C THR A 70 26.64 6.30 -46.32
N VAL A 71 27.46 5.83 -45.39
CA VAL A 71 28.56 6.60 -44.81
C VAL A 71 29.73 6.61 -45.81
N SER A 72 30.22 7.79 -46.18
CA SER A 72 31.40 7.90 -47.04
C SER A 72 32.67 7.57 -46.27
N GLU A 73 33.74 7.23 -46.99
CA GLU A 73 35.04 6.92 -46.39
C GLU A 73 35.57 8.09 -45.53
N ASP A 74 35.40 9.33 -45.98
CA ASP A 74 35.84 10.52 -45.25
C ASP A 74 35.13 10.66 -43.91
N VAL A 75 33.81 10.41 -43.85
CA VAL A 75 33.02 10.48 -42.61
C VAL A 75 33.42 9.36 -41.66
N ALA A 76 33.63 8.14 -42.17
CA ALA A 76 34.10 7.01 -41.37
C ALA A 76 35.50 7.28 -40.79
N ARG A 77 36.39 7.88 -41.59
CA ARG A 77 37.75 8.25 -41.19
C ARG A 77 37.74 9.33 -40.11
N GLU A 78 36.95 10.38 -40.29
CA GLU A 78 36.82 11.45 -39.30
C GLU A 78 36.30 10.91 -37.95
N ALA A 79 35.30 10.04 -37.97
CA ALA A 79 34.78 9.40 -36.77
C ALA A 79 35.84 8.54 -36.06
N LEU A 80 36.64 7.78 -36.81
CA LEU A 80 37.72 6.96 -36.26
C LEU A 80 38.85 7.80 -35.66
N VAL A 81 39.19 8.93 -36.30
CA VAL A 81 40.17 9.89 -35.78
C VAL A 81 39.68 10.49 -34.46
N LYS A 82 38.42 10.95 -34.39
CA LYS A 82 37.81 11.46 -33.15
C LYS A 82 37.84 10.41 -32.04
N PHE A 83 37.54 9.15 -32.36
CA PHE A 83 37.63 8.05 -31.40
C PHE A 83 39.08 7.84 -30.90
N ALA A 84 40.06 7.82 -31.79
CA ALA A 84 41.47 7.65 -31.42
C ALA A 84 41.97 8.81 -30.55
N GLU A 85 41.62 10.05 -30.87
CA GLU A 85 41.99 11.25 -30.11
C GLU A 85 41.31 11.29 -28.72
N SER A 86 40.15 10.65 -28.56
CA SER A 86 39.48 10.50 -27.25
C SER A 86 40.19 9.56 -26.27
N LYS A 87 41.17 8.77 -26.74
CA LYS A 87 41.91 7.78 -25.95
C LYS A 87 43.36 8.22 -25.79
N TRP A 88 43.75 8.61 -24.58
CA TRP A 88 45.08 9.15 -24.29
C TRP A 88 46.27 8.26 -24.66
N ARG A 89 46.07 6.94 -24.79
CA ARG A 89 47.11 5.97 -25.20
C ARG A 89 47.20 5.73 -26.70
N TYR A 90 46.28 6.29 -27.49
CA TYR A 90 46.18 6.01 -28.92
C TYR A 90 46.80 7.15 -29.71
N SER A 91 47.55 6.81 -30.76
CA SER A 91 47.95 7.79 -31.78
C SER A 91 46.85 7.88 -32.83
N ALA A 92 46.53 9.10 -33.29
CA ALA A 92 45.63 9.30 -34.43
C ALA A 92 46.30 9.00 -35.79
N LYS A 93 47.63 8.85 -35.84
CA LYS A 93 48.38 8.61 -37.10
C LYS A 93 47.87 7.40 -37.89
N PRO A 94 47.64 6.22 -37.29
CA PRO A 94 47.08 5.08 -38.00
C PRO A 94 45.65 5.35 -38.54
N ALA A 95 44.79 6.00 -37.75
CA ALA A 95 43.43 6.35 -38.16
C ALA A 95 43.39 7.31 -39.36
N ARG A 96 44.36 8.23 -39.46
CA ARG A 96 44.47 9.18 -40.58
C ARG A 96 44.99 8.53 -41.87
N ASN A 97 45.89 7.55 -41.75
CA ASN A 97 46.66 7.03 -42.89
C ASN A 97 46.21 5.65 -43.38
N LEU A 98 45.33 4.94 -42.67
CA LEU A 98 44.87 3.62 -43.10
C LEU A 98 44.06 3.69 -44.39
N THR A 99 44.10 2.65 -45.21
CA THR A 99 43.26 2.52 -46.39
C THR A 99 42.07 1.62 -46.05
N PHE A 100 40.84 2.10 -46.27
CA PHE A 100 39.66 1.25 -46.08
C PHE A 100 39.58 0.24 -47.23
N LYS A 101 39.69 -1.05 -46.92
CA LYS A 101 39.57 -2.11 -47.92
C LYS A 101 38.12 -2.43 -48.26
N ASP A 102 37.24 -2.32 -47.26
CA ASP A 102 35.83 -2.66 -47.36
C ASP A 102 35.07 -1.90 -46.26
N LEU A 103 33.96 -1.26 -46.63
CA LEU A 103 33.14 -0.47 -45.71
C LEU A 103 31.70 -0.99 -45.77
N LYS A 104 31.35 -1.89 -44.84
CA LYS A 104 30.02 -2.49 -44.76
C LYS A 104 29.14 -1.75 -43.77
N ALA A 105 28.03 -1.21 -44.26
CA ALA A 105 26.97 -0.71 -43.39
C ALA A 105 26.24 -1.90 -42.75
N ILE A 106 26.13 -1.89 -41.42
CA ILE A 106 25.35 -2.87 -40.65
C ILE A 106 24.22 -2.11 -39.97
N THR A 107 23.00 -2.60 -40.13
CA THR A 107 21.85 -2.05 -39.39
C THR A 107 21.79 -2.71 -38.02
N VAL A 108 21.81 -1.89 -36.98
CA VAL A 108 21.64 -2.34 -35.59
C VAL A 108 20.31 -1.81 -35.09
N TYR A 109 19.44 -2.73 -34.66
CA TYR A 109 18.19 -2.37 -34.00
C TYR A 109 18.42 -2.32 -32.49
N ARG A 110 17.94 -1.22 -31.88
CA ARG A 110 17.87 -1.08 -30.42
C ARG A 110 16.40 -1.12 -30.04
N TYR A 111 15.97 -2.21 -29.42
CA TYR A 111 14.64 -2.32 -28.86
C TYR A 111 14.67 -2.01 -27.36
N ARG A 112 13.54 -1.50 -26.87
CA ARG A 112 13.23 -1.36 -25.46
C ARG A 112 11.96 -2.15 -25.24
N LEU A 113 12.02 -3.15 -24.36
CA LEU A 113 10.82 -3.89 -24.00
C LEU A 113 10.12 -3.13 -22.89
N GLU A 114 8.96 -2.58 -23.20
CA GLU A 114 8.03 -2.05 -22.21
C GLU A 114 6.91 -3.06 -22.02
N THR A 115 6.78 -3.59 -20.81
CA THR A 115 5.66 -4.46 -20.42
C THR A 115 4.82 -3.76 -19.38
N TYR A 116 3.53 -4.05 -19.37
CA TYR A 116 2.58 -3.39 -18.49
C TYR A 116 1.76 -4.45 -17.76
N THR A 117 1.77 -4.39 -16.43
CA THR A 117 1.14 -5.39 -15.57
C THR A 117 0.06 -4.75 -14.72
N GLU A 118 -1.12 -5.37 -14.68
CA GLU A 118 -2.18 -5.09 -13.72
C GLU A 118 -2.18 -6.16 -12.63
N THR A 119 -2.18 -5.74 -11.38
CA THR A 119 -2.36 -6.61 -10.23
C THR A 119 -3.51 -6.11 -9.35
N ARG A 120 -4.27 -7.02 -8.76
CA ARG A 120 -5.38 -6.70 -7.86
C ARG A 120 -5.13 -7.37 -6.51
N THR A 121 -5.34 -6.66 -5.42
CA THR A 121 -5.27 -7.19 -4.05
C THR A 121 -6.43 -6.64 -3.23
N SER A 122 -6.87 -7.35 -2.20
CA SER A 122 -8.02 -6.93 -1.39
C SER A 122 -7.74 -7.03 0.10
N ALA A 123 -8.29 -6.09 0.87
CA ALA A 123 -8.23 -6.11 2.32
C ALA A 123 -9.53 -5.60 2.94
N TRP A 124 -9.86 -6.11 4.11
CA TRP A 124 -10.92 -5.54 4.93
C TRP A 124 -10.51 -4.19 5.48
N GLN A 125 -11.40 -3.21 5.35
CA GLN A 125 -11.29 -1.88 5.93
C GLN A 125 -12.54 -1.58 6.77
N PHE A 126 -12.45 -0.56 7.61
CA PHE A 126 -13.58 -0.11 8.41
C PHE A 126 -13.54 1.38 8.68
N GLU A 127 -14.71 1.96 8.94
CA GLU A 127 -14.87 3.36 9.34
C GLU A 127 -15.99 3.52 10.37
N PRO A 128 -15.99 4.59 11.19
CA PRO A 128 -17.08 4.87 12.12
C PRO A 128 -18.42 4.98 11.40
N PHE A 129 -19.43 4.29 11.93
CA PHE A 129 -20.77 4.33 11.37
C PHE A 129 -21.54 5.54 11.90
N HIS A 130 -21.99 6.43 11.02
CA HIS A 130 -22.74 7.66 11.33
C HIS A 130 -24.21 7.59 10.86
N GLY A 131 -24.69 6.42 10.43
CA GLY A 131 -26.02 6.28 9.83
C GLY A 131 -26.04 6.43 8.30
N GLN A 132 -24.88 6.41 7.64
CA GLN A 132 -24.80 6.39 6.19
C GLN A 132 -25.49 5.15 5.57
N ALA A 133 -25.85 5.25 4.29
CA ALA A 133 -26.34 4.09 3.54
C ALA A 133 -25.26 2.99 3.49
N VAL A 134 -25.68 1.75 3.73
CA VAL A 134 -24.78 0.58 3.78
C VAL A 134 -25.05 -0.28 2.56
N ASP A 135 -24.11 -0.31 1.62
CA ASP A 135 -24.17 -1.18 0.45
C ASP A 135 -23.69 -2.59 0.81
N GLY A 136 -24.60 -3.40 1.33
CA GLY A 136 -24.33 -4.76 1.79
C GLY A 136 -24.96 -5.87 0.93
N PRO A 137 -24.83 -7.14 1.38
CA PRO A 137 -25.27 -8.31 0.62
C PRO A 137 -26.77 -8.35 0.29
N GLN A 138 -27.58 -7.56 0.98
CA GLN A 138 -29.01 -7.41 0.69
C GLN A 138 -29.31 -6.74 -0.66
N PHE A 139 -28.34 -6.03 -1.24
CA PHE A 139 -28.47 -5.36 -2.54
C PHE A 139 -27.90 -6.18 -3.70
N GLY A 140 -27.25 -7.32 -3.42
CA GLY A 140 -26.67 -8.19 -4.43
C GLY A 140 -25.49 -9.00 -3.90
N ALA A 141 -25.01 -9.95 -4.70
CA ALA A 141 -23.75 -10.62 -4.43
C ALA A 141 -22.58 -9.73 -4.84
N SER A 142 -21.51 -9.70 -4.04
CA SER A 142 -20.29 -8.98 -4.41
C SER A 142 -19.68 -9.59 -5.68
N PRO A 143 -19.36 -8.76 -6.70
CA PRO A 143 -18.73 -9.24 -7.93
C PRO A 143 -17.33 -9.79 -7.62
N PRO A 144 -16.78 -10.72 -8.40
CA PRO A 144 -15.40 -11.16 -8.21
C PRO A 144 -14.39 -10.03 -8.50
N PRO A 145 -13.15 -10.12 -8.00
CA PRO A 145 -12.17 -9.03 -8.08
C PRO A 145 -11.92 -8.46 -9.47
N TRP A 146 -11.96 -9.30 -10.52
CA TRP A 146 -11.71 -8.90 -11.91
C TRP A 146 -12.94 -8.33 -12.63
N ASP A 147 -14.15 -8.54 -12.12
CA ASP A 147 -15.39 -7.98 -12.69
C ASP A 147 -15.65 -6.55 -12.21
N ILE A 148 -14.89 -6.08 -11.20
CA ILE A 148 -14.93 -4.69 -10.77
C ILE A 148 -14.40 -3.79 -11.89
N GLN A 149 -15.27 -2.93 -12.38
CA GLN A 149 -14.97 -1.96 -13.43
C GLN A 149 -14.28 -0.72 -12.83
N VAL A 150 -13.14 -0.35 -13.40
CA VAL A 150 -12.38 0.85 -13.05
C VAL A 150 -11.89 1.53 -14.31
N ALA A 151 -11.68 2.85 -14.25
CA ALA A 151 -11.12 3.59 -15.36
C ALA A 151 -9.67 3.12 -15.62
N LEU A 152 -9.43 2.58 -16.81
CA LEU A 152 -8.10 2.16 -17.21
C LEU A 152 -7.21 3.40 -17.43
N PRO A 153 -6.00 3.46 -16.86
CA PRO A 153 -5.06 4.52 -17.18
C PRO A 153 -4.57 4.41 -18.62
N GLN A 154 -3.87 5.45 -19.08
CA GLN A 154 -3.13 5.39 -20.32
C GLN A 154 -2.12 4.23 -20.28
N ARG A 155 -2.02 3.46 -21.38
CA ARG A 155 -1.07 2.34 -21.49
C ARG A 155 0.35 2.80 -21.11
N PHE A 156 1.08 1.94 -20.40
CA PHE A 156 2.44 2.19 -19.90
C PHE A 156 2.57 3.30 -18.85
N THR A 157 1.48 3.60 -18.12
CA THR A 157 1.48 4.55 -17.01
C THR A 157 1.26 3.84 -15.68
N ASP A 158 2.14 4.09 -14.71
CA ASP A 158 1.99 3.59 -13.35
C ASP A 158 0.78 4.26 -12.69
N MET A 159 -0.10 3.45 -12.08
CA MET A 159 -1.26 3.96 -11.36
C MET A 159 -1.66 2.99 -10.24
N VAL A 160 -2.16 3.54 -9.13
CA VAL A 160 -2.79 2.76 -8.07
C VAL A 160 -4.18 3.33 -7.82
N VAL A 161 -5.19 2.47 -7.85
CA VAL A 161 -6.58 2.82 -7.56
C VAL A 161 -7.10 1.94 -6.43
N LYS A 162 -7.82 2.57 -5.51
CA LYS A 162 -8.51 1.89 -4.39
C LYS A 162 -10.00 2.10 -4.53
N VAL A 163 -10.76 1.02 -4.52
CA VAL A 163 -12.22 1.05 -4.63
C VAL A 163 -12.86 0.15 -3.59
N ARG A 164 -14.00 0.59 -3.04
CA ARG A 164 -14.85 -0.24 -2.19
C ARG A 164 -15.57 -1.27 -3.06
N VAL A 165 -15.52 -2.54 -2.66
CA VAL A 165 -16.20 -3.63 -3.36
C VAL A 165 -17.72 -3.49 -3.18
N PRO A 166 -18.52 -3.52 -4.27
CA PRO A 166 -19.98 -3.45 -4.18
C PRO A 166 -20.57 -4.57 -3.31
N HIS A 167 -21.63 -4.23 -2.57
CA HIS A 167 -22.39 -5.16 -1.72
C HIS A 167 -21.59 -5.85 -0.62
N SER A 168 -20.37 -5.38 -0.33
CA SER A 168 -19.49 -5.97 0.70
C SER A 168 -19.60 -5.28 2.06
N SER A 169 -20.38 -4.20 2.17
CA SER A 169 -20.41 -3.37 3.37
C SER A 169 -21.39 -3.92 4.40
N PHE A 170 -21.01 -3.91 5.67
CA PHE A 170 -21.92 -4.23 6.78
C PHE A 170 -21.54 -3.46 8.04
N VAL A 171 -22.47 -3.37 8.99
CA VAL A 171 -22.26 -2.69 10.27
C VAL A 171 -22.15 -3.72 11.39
N LYS A 172 -21.10 -3.62 12.19
CA LYS A 172 -20.94 -4.39 13.44
C LYS A 172 -20.62 -3.44 14.59
N ASN A 173 -20.90 -3.88 15.82
CA ASN A 173 -20.45 -3.16 17.00
C ASN A 173 -18.92 -3.00 16.96
N CYS A 174 -18.43 -1.85 17.39
CA CYS A 174 -17.00 -1.57 17.43
C CYS A 174 -16.29 -2.65 18.25
N HIS A 175 -15.34 -3.35 17.62
CA HIS A 175 -14.59 -4.44 18.24
C HIS A 175 -13.69 -3.96 19.38
N THR A 176 -13.33 -2.67 19.42
CA THR A 176 -12.46 -2.10 20.46
C THR A 176 -13.23 -1.66 21.71
N CYS A 177 -14.47 -1.17 21.59
CA CYS A 177 -15.27 -0.72 22.73
C CYS A 177 -16.53 -1.55 22.98
N HIS A 178 -16.73 -2.63 22.21
CA HIS A 178 -17.88 -3.53 22.29
C HIS A 178 -19.24 -2.81 22.26
N GLY A 179 -19.34 -1.72 21.49
CA GLY A 179 -20.55 -0.90 21.41
C GLY A 179 -20.72 0.13 22.55
N CYS A 180 -19.78 0.26 23.48
CA CYS A 180 -19.86 1.25 24.56
C CYS A 180 -19.58 2.70 24.07
N GLY A 181 -18.82 2.85 22.98
CA GLY A 181 -18.36 4.16 22.48
C GLY A 181 -17.26 4.79 23.36
N ARG A 182 -16.87 4.14 24.46
CA ARG A 182 -15.88 4.61 25.43
C ARG A 182 -14.89 3.50 25.75
N THR A 183 -13.67 3.88 26.09
CA THR A 183 -12.62 2.98 26.57
C THR A 183 -12.11 3.44 27.92
N ARG A 184 -11.69 2.50 28.77
CA ARG A 184 -11.21 2.78 30.12
C ARG A 184 -9.98 3.66 30.07
N CYS A 185 -9.94 4.68 30.92
CA CYS A 185 -8.74 5.49 31.05
C CYS A 185 -7.63 4.67 31.70
N ARG A 186 -6.67 4.21 30.89
CA ARG A 186 -5.46 3.48 31.36
C ARG A 186 -4.70 4.23 32.45
N ALA A 187 -4.73 5.56 32.41
CA ALA A 187 -4.00 6.38 33.36
C ALA A 187 -4.53 6.26 34.79
N CYS A 188 -5.84 6.15 35.00
CA CYS A 188 -6.46 6.03 36.33
C CYS A 188 -7.20 4.70 36.54
N PHE A 189 -7.07 3.75 35.63
CA PHE A 189 -7.72 2.44 35.67
C PHE A 189 -9.24 2.52 35.88
N GLY A 190 -9.91 3.45 35.19
CA GLY A 190 -11.36 3.62 35.34
C GLY A 190 -11.81 4.50 36.51
N ARG A 191 -10.93 4.82 37.46
CA ARG A 191 -11.34 5.43 38.75
C ARG A 191 -11.62 6.93 38.69
N GLY A 192 -11.25 7.60 37.60
CA GLY A 192 -11.34 9.07 37.46
C GLY A 192 -10.36 9.87 38.34
N MET A 193 -9.80 9.24 39.39
CA MET A 193 -8.91 9.84 40.37
C MET A 193 -7.58 9.08 40.45
N LYS A 194 -6.50 9.80 40.72
CA LYS A 194 -5.15 9.25 40.94
C LYS A 194 -4.69 9.53 42.36
N ARG A 195 -3.94 8.60 42.96
CA ARG A 195 -3.26 8.81 44.24
C ARG A 195 -2.39 10.07 44.13
N CYS A 196 -2.50 10.99 45.10
CA CYS A 196 -1.67 12.17 45.11
C CYS A 196 -0.23 11.74 45.38
N THR A 197 0.65 11.97 44.41
CA THR A 197 2.08 11.63 44.49
C THR A 197 2.80 12.42 45.57
N PHE A 198 2.35 13.65 45.87
CA PHE A 198 2.97 14.52 46.86
C PHE A 198 2.75 14.10 48.33
N CYS A 199 1.62 13.47 48.63
CA CYS A 199 1.30 13.00 49.99
C CYS A 199 1.05 11.49 50.05
N HIS A 200 1.40 10.75 49.00
CA HIS A 200 1.18 9.31 48.85
C HIS A 200 -0.20 8.84 49.33
N GLY A 201 -1.29 9.56 49.02
CA GLY A 201 -2.64 9.16 49.45
C GLY A 201 -3.05 9.60 50.85
N HIS A 202 -2.14 10.04 51.72
CA HIS A 202 -2.45 10.37 53.12
C HIS A 202 -3.23 11.68 53.32
N GLY A 203 -3.35 12.52 52.28
CA GLY A 203 -3.97 13.84 52.38
C GLY A 203 -3.18 14.86 53.22
N ARG A 204 -2.06 14.45 53.81
CA ARG A 204 -1.19 15.30 54.64
C ARG A 204 0.28 15.16 54.22
N SER A 205 1.03 16.23 54.37
CA SER A 205 2.50 16.24 54.20
C SER A 205 3.08 17.10 55.32
N ARG A 206 4.08 16.58 56.05
CA ARG A 206 4.68 17.22 57.24
C ARG A 206 3.62 17.71 58.25
N ASN A 207 2.67 16.85 58.60
CA ASN A 207 1.53 17.13 59.51
C ASN A 207 0.58 18.28 59.09
N LYS A 208 0.75 18.87 57.90
CA LYS A 208 -0.15 19.87 57.34
C LYS A 208 -1.05 19.27 56.26
N ARG A 209 -2.21 19.88 56.03
CA ARG A 209 -3.10 19.54 54.90
C ARG A 209 -2.29 19.64 53.59
N CYS A 210 -2.31 18.58 52.79
CA CYS A 210 -1.58 18.55 51.52
C CYS A 210 -2.18 19.60 50.57
N SER A 211 -1.42 20.65 50.26
CA SER A 211 -1.83 21.72 49.33
C SER A 211 -2.11 21.17 47.92
N SER A 212 -1.29 20.22 47.50
CA SER A 212 -1.36 19.60 46.18
C SER A 212 -2.74 18.98 45.90
N CYS A 213 -3.30 18.20 46.84
CA CYS A 213 -4.63 17.56 46.68
C CYS A 213 -5.76 18.21 47.49
N GLY A 214 -5.48 19.30 48.20
CA GLY A 214 -6.44 19.95 49.10
C GLY A 214 -6.83 19.11 50.30
N GLY A 215 -5.98 18.17 50.74
CA GLY A 215 -6.29 17.28 51.86
C GLY A 215 -6.96 15.95 51.50
N ARG A 216 -7.38 15.76 50.24
CA ARG A 216 -8.16 14.58 49.81
C ARG A 216 -7.34 13.30 49.61
N GLY A 217 -6.01 13.39 49.58
CA GLY A 217 -5.12 12.27 49.28
C GLY A 217 -5.12 11.83 47.81
N ARG A 218 -6.10 12.26 47.01
CA ARG A 218 -6.24 11.92 45.59
C ARG A 218 -6.45 13.18 44.74
N LYS A 219 -6.08 13.10 43.47
CA LYS A 219 -6.25 14.17 42.47
C LYS A 219 -7.11 13.67 41.31
N ARG A 220 -7.87 14.59 40.70
CA ARG A 220 -8.55 14.33 39.43
C ARG A 220 -7.54 13.85 38.39
N CYS A 221 -7.86 12.77 37.69
CA CYS A 221 -7.04 12.30 36.60
C CYS A 221 -7.07 13.35 35.47
N ILE A 222 -5.90 13.86 35.11
CA ILE A 222 -5.78 14.85 34.03
C ILE A 222 -6.11 14.23 32.68
N SER A 223 -5.73 12.96 32.46
CA SER A 223 -5.90 12.27 31.17
C SER A 223 -7.35 11.99 30.77
N CYS A 224 -8.28 11.93 31.72
CA CYS A 224 -9.72 11.76 31.46
C CYS A 224 -10.57 12.83 32.14
N HIS A 225 -9.94 13.90 32.63
CA HIS A 225 -10.60 14.99 33.36
C HIS A 225 -11.56 14.55 34.49
N GLY A 226 -11.29 13.40 35.11
CA GLY A 226 -12.13 12.86 36.19
C GLY A 226 -13.19 11.86 35.75
N HIS A 227 -13.41 11.66 34.45
CA HIS A 227 -14.46 10.77 33.95
C HIS A 227 -14.17 9.29 34.15
N GLY A 228 -12.90 8.89 34.27
CA GLY A 228 -12.51 7.49 34.38
C GLY A 228 -12.44 6.75 33.04
N PHE A 229 -13.02 7.31 31.98
CA PHE A 229 -12.97 6.78 30.61
C PHE A 229 -12.52 7.84 29.61
N LYS A 230 -12.26 7.41 28.38
CA LYS A 230 -12.05 8.25 27.20
C LYS A 230 -13.03 7.83 26.11
N THR A 231 -13.33 8.73 25.19
CA THR A 231 -14.06 8.35 23.96
C THR A 231 -13.24 7.32 23.18
N CYS A 232 -13.89 6.29 22.66
CA CYS A 232 -13.23 5.30 21.82
C CYS A 232 -12.69 5.98 20.56
N THR A 233 -11.39 5.82 20.31
CA THR A 233 -10.68 6.41 19.16
C THR A 233 -10.96 5.70 17.85
N VAL A 234 -11.39 4.43 17.89
CA VAL A 234 -11.66 3.62 16.69
C VAL A 234 -13.02 3.96 16.09
N CYS A 235 -14.06 4.06 16.92
CA CYS A 235 -15.41 4.42 16.46
C CYS A 235 -15.78 5.89 16.73
N ASN A 236 -14.88 6.69 17.28
CA ASN A 236 -15.13 8.10 17.67
C ASN A 236 -16.38 8.32 18.53
N GLY A 237 -16.75 7.34 19.35
CA GLY A 237 -17.97 7.37 20.17
C GLY A 237 -19.25 6.88 19.50
N ASN A 238 -19.23 6.55 18.20
CA ASN A 238 -20.40 6.10 17.45
C ASN A 238 -20.86 4.67 17.76
N GLN A 239 -20.10 3.93 18.58
CA GLN A 239 -20.40 2.56 19.04
C GLN A 239 -20.31 1.49 17.94
N ASN A 240 -20.57 1.83 16.68
CA ASN A 240 -20.59 0.93 15.54
C ASN A 240 -19.54 1.30 14.50
N LEU A 241 -19.07 0.30 13.76
CA LEU A 241 -18.16 0.41 12.63
C LEU A 241 -18.82 -0.18 11.39
N MET A 242 -18.65 0.49 10.27
CA MET A 242 -18.98 -0.06 8.96
C MET A 242 -17.73 -0.71 8.38
N HIS A 243 -17.78 -2.01 8.17
CA HIS A 243 -16.73 -2.80 7.54
C HIS A 243 -17.05 -2.98 6.06
N PHE A 244 -16.03 -3.02 5.22
CA PHE A 244 -16.15 -3.22 3.77
C PHE A 244 -14.83 -3.77 3.21
N ILE A 245 -14.88 -4.38 2.03
CA ILE A 245 -13.67 -4.82 1.34
C ILE A 245 -13.17 -3.68 0.45
N GLU A 246 -11.90 -3.31 0.60
CA GLU A 246 -11.18 -2.41 -0.31
C GLU A 246 -10.37 -3.24 -1.31
N LEU A 247 -10.63 -3.06 -2.59
CA LEU A 247 -9.82 -3.59 -3.68
C LEU A 247 -8.77 -2.55 -4.10
N THR A 248 -7.50 -2.92 -4.05
CA THR A 248 -6.37 -2.14 -4.56
C THR A 248 -5.95 -2.70 -5.92
N ILE A 249 -6.01 -1.88 -6.95
CA ILE A 249 -5.62 -2.21 -8.33
C ILE A 249 -4.36 -1.43 -8.64
N THR A 250 -3.29 -2.14 -9.01
CA THR A 250 -1.98 -1.56 -9.29
C THR A 250 -1.60 -1.86 -10.73
N TRP A 251 -1.36 -0.80 -11.48
CA TRP A 251 -0.78 -0.85 -12.80
C TRP A 251 0.68 -0.43 -12.71
N LYS A 252 1.56 -1.25 -13.27
CA LYS A 252 3.01 -1.03 -13.25
C LYS A 252 3.61 -1.26 -14.63
N ASN A 253 4.35 -0.28 -15.11
CA ASN A 253 5.18 -0.37 -16.31
C ASN A 253 6.56 -0.91 -15.93
N ASN A 254 6.99 -1.95 -16.63
CA ASN A 254 8.31 -2.55 -16.46
C ASN A 254 9.08 -2.36 -17.75
N ILE A 255 10.14 -1.56 -17.66
CA ILE A 255 11.03 -1.23 -18.77
C ILE A 255 12.27 -2.11 -18.65
N ASP A 256 12.44 -3.03 -19.60
CA ASP A 256 13.68 -3.78 -19.74
C ASP A 256 14.51 -3.22 -20.90
N ASN A 257 15.71 -2.76 -20.57
CA ASN A 257 16.72 -2.29 -21.51
C ASN A 257 17.66 -3.44 -21.88
N THR A 258 17.14 -4.56 -22.37
CA THR A 258 17.99 -5.61 -22.94
C THR A 258 18.59 -5.17 -24.27
N PHE A 259 19.91 -5.01 -24.29
CA PHE A 259 20.68 -4.80 -25.50
C PHE A 259 20.87 -6.14 -26.23
N ARG A 260 20.18 -6.39 -27.35
CA ARG A 260 20.66 -7.39 -28.32
C ARG A 260 20.83 -6.76 -29.69
N THR A 261 22.08 -6.65 -30.11
CA THR A 261 22.47 -6.37 -31.48
C THR A 261 22.03 -7.54 -32.34
N VAL A 262 20.88 -7.44 -33.00
CA VAL A 262 20.52 -8.41 -34.05
C VAL A 262 21.07 -7.87 -35.36
N ASN A 263 22.16 -8.49 -35.84
CA ASN A 263 22.61 -8.31 -37.21
C ASN A 263 21.66 -9.11 -38.11
N LEU A 264 20.67 -8.44 -38.72
CA LEU A 264 19.66 -9.11 -39.56
C LEU A 264 20.26 -9.85 -40.77
N ASN A 265 21.54 -9.62 -41.11
CA ASN A 265 22.23 -10.36 -42.17
C ASN A 265 22.57 -11.81 -41.79
N PHE A 266 22.41 -12.23 -40.53
CA PHE A 266 22.61 -13.62 -40.12
C PHE A 266 21.33 -14.45 -40.11
N LEU A 267 20.15 -13.83 -40.04
CA LEU A 267 18.87 -14.56 -39.99
C LEU A 267 18.32 -14.95 -41.36
N THR A 268 18.76 -14.30 -42.44
CA THR A 268 18.36 -14.69 -43.80
C THR A 268 19.01 -15.97 -44.32
N ARG A 269 19.90 -16.61 -43.56
CA ARG A 269 20.60 -17.85 -43.97
C ARG A 269 20.24 -19.13 -43.21
N SER A 270 19.28 -19.11 -42.28
CA SER A 270 18.89 -20.30 -41.50
C SER A 270 17.40 -20.65 -41.53
N LEU A 271 16.67 -20.22 -42.57
CA LEU A 271 15.33 -20.75 -42.86
C LEU A 271 15.18 -21.00 -44.36
N THR A 272 15.94 -21.97 -44.88
CA THR A 272 15.51 -22.77 -46.03
C THR A 272 16.13 -24.16 -45.93
N LYS A 273 15.22 -25.14 -45.86
CA LYS A 273 15.32 -26.61 -45.72
C LYS A 273 15.68 -27.12 -44.33
#